data_AF-A0A927DED0-F1
#
_entry.id   AF-A0A927DED0-F1
#
_cell.length_a   1.000
_cell.length_b   1.000
_cell.length_c   1.000
_cell.angle_alpha   90.00
_cell.angle_beta   90.00
_cell.angle_gamma   90.00
#
_symmetry.space_group_name_H-M   'P 1'
#
loop_
_entity.id
_entity.type
_entity.pdbx_description
1 polymer ?
#
loop_
_entity_poly.entity_id
_entity_poly.type
_entity_poly.pdbx_seq_one_letter_code
_entity_poly.pdbx_strand_id
1 'polypeptide(L)' 'MLVRSESLLVQTESVKTAAKSHLNIGDSPCTNENILHLRVVVWPYPLIKDVGYIIKGELACSALWGVYVPP' A
#
# COMPACT_ATOMS: atom_id res chain seq x y z
N MET A 1 7.87 17.82 -19.61
CA MET A 1 6.58 17.67 -18.92
C MET A 1 6.64 16.41 -18.06
N LEU A 2 6.97 16.54 -16.76
CA LEU A 2 7.18 15.43 -15.80
C LEU A 2 6.21 15.47 -14.61
N VAL A 3 5.26 16.41 -14.61
CA VAL A 3 4.35 16.71 -13.48
C VAL A 3 3.62 15.47 -12.96
N ARG A 4 3.23 14.55 -13.84
CA ARG A 4 2.59 13.29 -13.44
C ARG A 4 3.55 12.36 -12.69
N SER A 5 4.78 12.23 -13.15
CA SER A 5 5.81 11.39 -12.52
C SER A 5 6.24 11.96 -11.17
N GLU A 6 6.40 13.27 -11.07
CA GLU A 6 6.70 13.97 -9.81
C GLU A 6 5.56 13.78 -8.79
N SER A 7 4.31 13.94 -9.23
CA SER A 7 3.14 13.69 -8.40
C SER A 7 3.08 12.24 -7.89
N LEU A 8 3.42 11.26 -8.74
CA LEU A 8 3.48 9.85 -8.34
C LEU A 8 4.54 9.61 -7.26
N LEU A 9 5.73 10.18 -7.41
CA LEU A 9 6.80 10.10 -6.41
C LEU A 9 6.32 10.60 -5.05
N VAL A 10 5.74 11.80 -5.00
CA VAL A 10 5.19 12.38 -3.77
C VAL A 10 4.09 11.50 -3.15
N GLN A 11 3.18 10.97 -3.97
CA GLN A 11 2.12 10.08 -3.49
C GLN A 11 2.69 8.78 -2.90
N THR A 12 3.67 8.16 -3.55
CA THR A 12 4.30 6.92 -3.06
C THR A 12 5.04 7.13 -1.74
N GLU A 13 5.70 8.27 -1.56
CA GLU A 13 6.39 8.60 -0.31
C GLU A 13 5.40 8.85 0.84
N SER A 14 4.27 9.50 0.54
CA SER A 14 3.19 9.71 1.50
C SER A 14 2.54 8.40 1.94
N VAL A 15 2.25 7.48 1.01
CA VAL A 15 1.76 6.12 1.29
C VAL A 15 2.76 5.36 2.17
N LYS A 16 4.04 5.39 1.83
CA LYS A 16 5.10 4.74 2.61
C LYS A 16 5.15 5.26 4.04
N THR A 17 5.00 6.57 4.22
CA THR A 17 5.02 7.21 5.54
C THR A 17 3.78 6.85 6.36
N ALA A 18 2.60 6.90 5.75
CA ALA A 18 1.35 6.53 6.39
C ALA A 18 1.32 5.04 6.80
N ALA A 19 1.78 4.14 5.94
CA ALA A 19 1.84 2.70 6.24
C ALA A 19 2.81 2.36 7.39
N LYS A 20 3.91 3.12 7.54
CA LYS A 20 4.87 2.95 8.64
C LYS A 20 4.34 3.36 10.00
N SER A 21 3.29 4.20 10.06
CA SER A 21 2.66 4.59 11.32
C SER A 21 1.99 3.40 12.03
N HIS A 22 1.72 2.32 11.31
CA HIS A 22 1.23 1.05 11.85
C HIS A 22 2.42 0.21 12.36
N LEU A 23 2.86 0.51 13.58
CA LEU A 23 4.13 0.04 14.17
C LEU A 23 4.17 -1.46 14.55
N ASN A 24 3.05 -2.20 14.45
CA ASN A 24 2.94 -3.57 14.95
C ASN A 24 2.42 -4.54 13.88
N ILE A 25 3.08 -4.58 12.72
CA ILE A 25 2.99 -5.73 11.82
C ILE A 25 3.69 -6.87 12.56
N GLY A 26 2.97 -7.58 13.42
CA GLY A 26 3.50 -8.72 14.20
C GLY A 26 3.93 -9.88 13.29
N ASP A 27 4.04 -11.09 13.85
CA ASP A 27 4.53 -12.26 13.10
C ASP A 27 3.69 -12.61 11.85
N SER A 28 2.44 -12.14 11.79
CA SER A 28 1.56 -12.32 10.63
C SER A 28 1.31 -10.99 9.89
N PRO A 29 1.97 -10.74 8.75
CA PRO A 29 1.76 -9.53 7.96
C PRO A 29 0.43 -9.50 7.21
N CYS A 30 -0.25 -10.64 7.06
CA CYS A 30 -1.47 -10.80 6.24
C CYS A 30 -2.74 -10.87 7.10
N THR A 31 -2.75 -10.30 8.30
CA THR A 31 -3.99 -10.21 9.10
C THR A 31 -5.01 -9.30 8.39
N ASN A 32 -6.29 -9.51 8.68
CA ASN A 32 -7.36 -8.66 8.15
C ASN A 32 -7.15 -7.18 8.52
N GLU A 33 -6.63 -6.90 9.71
CA GLU A 33 -6.29 -5.55 10.17
C GLU A 33 -5.21 -4.92 9.29
N ASN A 34 -4.11 -5.64 9.04
CA ASN A 34 -3.01 -5.18 8.19
C ASN A 34 -3.48 -4.96 6.74
N ILE A 35 -4.29 -5.85 6.19
CA ILE A 35 -4.85 -5.70 4.83
C ILE A 35 -5.81 -4.50 4.76
N LEU A 36 -6.66 -4.31 5.77
CA LEU A 36 -7.55 -3.17 5.84
C LEU A 36 -6.77 -1.86 5.95
N HIS A 37 -5.72 -1.84 6.77
CA HIS A 37 -4.83 -0.69 6.91
C HIS A 37 -4.20 -0.30 5.56
N LEU A 38 -3.66 -1.27 4.82
CA LEU A 38 -3.14 -1.05 3.46
C LEU A 38 -4.18 -0.40 2.54
N ARG A 39 -5.44 -0.88 2.56
CA ARG A 39 -6.52 -0.29 1.75
C ARG A 39 -6.84 1.15 2.16
N VAL A 40 -6.88 1.43 3.46
CA VAL A 40 -7.16 2.77 3.98
C VAL A 40 -6.05 3.75 3.60
N VAL A 41 -4.79 3.34 3.70
CA VAL A 41 -3.64 4.18 3.38
C VAL A 41 -3.61 4.55 1.90
N VAL A 42 -3.96 3.63 0.99
CA VAL A 42 -3.92 3.89 -0.44
C VAL A 42 -5.17 4.62 -0.95
N TRP A 43 -6.30 4.56 -0.24
CA TRP A 43 -7.59 5.12 -0.65
C TRP A 43 -7.56 6.58 -1.18
N PRO A 44 -6.76 7.51 -0.62
CA PRO A 44 -6.72 8.88 -1.12
C PRO A 44 -5.96 9.07 -2.45
N TYR A 45 -5.27 8.04 -2.97
CA TYR A 45 -4.25 8.18 -4.02
C TYR A 45 -4.63 7.48 -5.34
N PRO A 46 -5.49 8.06 -6.19
CA PRO A 46 -6.17 7.38 -7.30
C PRO A 46 -5.24 6.74 -8.35
N LEU A 47 -3.97 7.15 -8.39
CA LEU A 47 -2.96 6.64 -9.31
C LEU A 47 -2.24 5.39 -8.80
N ILE A 48 -2.27 5.11 -7.50
CA ILE A 48 -1.64 3.94 -6.90
C ILE A 48 -2.68 2.81 -6.90
N LYS A 49 -2.36 1.68 -7.55
CA LYS A 49 -3.32 0.57 -7.73
C LYS A 49 -3.08 -0.62 -6.81
N ASP A 50 -1.89 -0.70 -6.23
CA ASP A 50 -1.49 -1.73 -5.30
C ASP A 50 -0.64 -1.13 -4.18
N VAL A 51 -0.62 -1.81 -3.05
CA VAL A 51 0.26 -1.52 -1.93
C VAL A 51 0.53 -2.81 -1.19
N GLY A 52 1.72 -2.97 -0.62
CA GLY A 52 2.05 -4.15 0.13
C GLY A 52 3.17 -3.95 1.14
N TYR A 53 3.21 -4.86 2.11
CA TYR A 53 4.29 -4.96 3.07
C TYR A 53 5.43 -5.77 2.46
N ILE A 54 6.64 -5.23 2.59
CA ILE A 54 7.88 -5.91 2.20
C ILE A 54 8.60 -6.33 3.47
N ILE A 55 8.91 -7.62 3.60
CA ILE A 55 9.66 -8.20 4.73
C ILE A 55 10.86 -8.91 4.15
N LYS A 56 12.06 -8.58 4.65
CA LYS A 56 13.34 -9.16 4.18
C LYS A 56 13.56 -9.04 2.66
N GLY A 57 12.99 -8.01 2.03
CA GLY A 57 13.12 -7.76 0.58
C GLY A 57 12.07 -8.47 -0.28
N GLU A 58 11.19 -9.27 0.31
CA GLU A 58 10.12 -9.98 -0.40
C GLU A 58 8.75 -9.37 -0.09
N LEU A 59 7.85 -9.40 -1.06
CA LEU A 59 6.45 -9.02 -0.86
C LEU A 59 5.79 -10.04 0.06
N ALA A 60 5.45 -9.61 1.28
CA ALA A 60 4.81 -10.47 2.25
C ALA A 60 3.29 -10.54 2.00
N CYS A 61 2.65 -9.37 1.88
CA CYS A 61 1.20 -9.24 1.73
C CYS A 61 0.88 -7.97 0.96
N SER A 62 -0.16 -8.01 0.13
CA SER A 62 -0.61 -6.84 -0.63
C SER A 62 -2.12 -6.65 -0.56
N ALA A 63 -2.55 -5.42 -0.80
CA ALA A 63 -3.92 -5.07 -1.06
C ALA A 63 -4.01 -4.36 -2.42
N LEU A 64 -4.95 -4.81 -3.25
CA LEU A 64 -5.27 -4.17 -4.52
C LEU A 64 -6.37 -3.13 -4.30
N TRP A 65 -6.26 -2.01 -5.00
CA TRP A 65 -7.37 -1.08 -5.14
C TRP A 65 -8.33 -1.60 -6.20
N GLY A 66 -9.50 -2.05 -5.75
CA GLY A 66 -10.61 -2.45 -6.60
C GLY A 66 -11.18 -3.78 -6.18
N VAL A 67 -12.25 -4.20 -6.86
CA VAL A 67 -12.77 -5.56 -6.72
C VAL A 67 -11.97 -6.44 -7.68
N TYR A 68 -11.23 -7.41 -7.15
CA TYR A 68 -10.70 -8.48 -7.98
C TYR A 68 -11.88 -9.34 -8.44
N VAL A 69 -12.24 -9.23 -9.71
CA VAL A 69 -13.20 -10.12 -10.36
C VAL A 69 -12.38 -11.15 -11.12
N PRO A 70 -12.24 -12.39 -10.61
CA PRO A 70 -11.58 -13.45 -11.37
C PRO A 70 -12.36 -13.73 -12.68
N PRO A 71 -11.67 -14.17 -13.74
CA PRO A 71 -12.31 -14.53 -15.01
C PRO A 71 -13.26 -15.72 -14.88
#